data_AF-A0AAU7APL2-F1
#
_entry.id   AF-A0AAU7APL2-F1
#
_cell.length_a   1.000
_cell.length_b   1.000
_cell.length_c   1.000
_cell.angle_alpha   90.00
_cell.angle_beta   90.00
_cell.angle_gamma   90.00
#
_symmetry.space_group_name_H-M   'P 1'
#
loop_
_entity.id
_entity.type
_entity.pdbx_description
1 polymer ?
#
loop_
_entity_poly.entity_id
_entity_poly.type
_entity_poly.pdbx_seq_one_letter_code
_entity_poly.pdbx_strand_id
1 'polypeptide(L)'
;MSTAGPSRLAQVVFALLVAATFGAFFVAQRLKHDPSPVQQFKQQGVFSPNQDGRLDTQRINFKVVRDDDITIEVLDSRGDPVRKLVDERRLRAYRPTRFTWDGKTDDGRIAADGRYRMRITLREEGRSIVWPESFVLDTKPPAVRVLSIGPKPRPQSGFARPLPKLLPSTDGGAAQVRFSGPARRSTATVFRTDPGSEERVFGPAKIADDVRTWQWDGTTRRDGPAPAGTYVVVISSRDAAGNIGLSVPLDARTGLPASSYGTPFAGRGGITIRRLGVLPPNTPTAAGAVGAVAIDSRTTPYRWSLRRVGGPRKPSKRGGLDRPLLKLHAPPGVSRLFLLSVRANGVQQRVPYPVQAAEIVAGDDTSDPRGVLVVLPAITWQGRNPVDDDGDGLPNLLDRGLPIRLSSRVFSGTGLPSGFPQNEGPLFSYLDRKHRRYDLTTDVTLAGPNPPELGRYRGILIAGDARWLPTAVGKALRTFAQAGGTVVSMGTDSLRREVKLTARQRLIDPTPAADTDLFGARLSPRIRVDPGAPAIENVKDTIDLFEDGTGSFAGFAGYERTLNLTEDDPRLLASAVDASGKPVVAAVRFGKGLIIRTGLVDFASRLNADRNAAALMEAMWRKLSR
;
A
#
# COMPACT_ATOMS: atom_id res chain seq x y z
N MET A 1 -3.48 -84.85 -67.78
CA MET A 1 -2.43 -85.31 -66.84
C MET A 1 -2.98 -85.17 -65.43
N SER A 2 -2.79 -86.22 -64.64
CA SER A 2 -3.33 -86.45 -63.30
C SER A 2 -3.05 -85.28 -62.34
N THR A 3 -4.09 -84.73 -61.71
CA THR A 3 -3.94 -83.85 -60.54
C THR A 3 -3.46 -84.70 -59.37
N ALA A 4 -2.17 -84.67 -59.09
CA ALA A 4 -1.59 -85.32 -57.92
C ALA A 4 -2.22 -84.72 -56.65
N GLY A 5 -3.10 -85.48 -56.00
CA GLY A 5 -3.64 -85.12 -54.69
C GLY A 5 -2.49 -84.95 -53.69
N PRO A 6 -2.63 -84.03 -52.71
CA PRO A 6 -1.57 -83.77 -51.74
C PRO A 6 -1.14 -85.07 -51.06
N SER A 7 0.18 -85.27 -50.93
CA SER A 7 0.73 -86.46 -50.28
C SER A 7 0.16 -86.59 -48.87
N ARG A 8 -0.01 -87.83 -48.37
CA ARG A 8 -0.49 -88.08 -46.99
C ARG A 8 0.31 -87.27 -45.95
N LEU A 9 1.60 -87.04 -46.21
CA LEU A 9 2.46 -86.20 -45.39
C LEU A 9 1.97 -84.73 -45.34
N ALA A 10 1.61 -84.14 -46.48
CA ALA A 10 1.08 -82.77 -46.55
C ALA A 10 -0.25 -82.62 -45.81
N GLN A 11 -1.12 -83.62 -45.87
CA GLN A 11 -2.39 -83.63 -45.13
C GLN A 11 -2.17 -83.73 -43.61
N VAL A 12 -1.22 -84.56 -43.16
CA VAL A 12 -0.86 -84.69 -41.74
C VAL A 12 -0.22 -83.40 -41.22
N VAL A 13 0.71 -82.81 -41.98
CA VAL A 13 1.34 -81.54 -41.61
C VAL A 13 0.30 -80.43 -41.53
N PHE A 14 -0.61 -80.34 -42.49
CA PHE A 14 -1.69 -79.35 -42.46
C PHE A 14 -2.62 -79.54 -41.24
N ALA A 15 -3.03 -80.78 -40.95
CA ALA A 15 -3.85 -81.08 -39.78
C ALA A 15 -3.15 -80.71 -38.45
N LEU A 16 -1.85 -80.99 -38.34
CA LEU A 16 -1.04 -80.57 -37.19
C LEU A 16 -0.93 -79.05 -37.08
N LEU A 17 -0.76 -78.35 -38.19
CA LEU A 17 -0.63 -76.90 -38.24
C LEU A 17 -1.95 -76.21 -37.86
N VAL A 18 -3.09 -76.75 -38.32
CA VAL A 18 -4.44 -76.33 -37.91
C VAL A 18 -4.68 -76.58 -36.42
N ALA A 19 -4.31 -77.76 -35.90
CA ALA A 19 -4.43 -78.07 -34.48
C ALA A 19 -3.54 -77.14 -33.61
N ALA A 20 -2.31 -76.87 -34.05
CA ALA A 20 -1.40 -75.94 -33.39
C ALA A 20 -1.92 -74.49 -33.43
N THR A 21 -2.51 -74.04 -34.55
CA THR A 21 -3.10 -72.69 -34.63
C THR A 21 -4.36 -72.56 -33.79
N PHE A 22 -5.22 -73.57 -33.73
CA PHE A 22 -6.36 -73.59 -32.81
C PHE A 22 -5.89 -73.60 -31.35
N GLY A 23 -4.85 -74.39 -31.02
CA GLY A 23 -4.22 -74.38 -29.70
C GLY A 23 -3.67 -73.00 -29.33
N ALA A 24 -2.92 -72.37 -30.24
CA ALA A 24 -2.38 -71.02 -30.07
C ALA A 24 -3.50 -69.96 -29.96
N PHE A 25 -4.58 -70.09 -30.72
CA PHE A 25 -5.75 -69.20 -30.63
C PHE A 25 -6.46 -69.34 -29.27
N PHE A 26 -6.65 -70.56 -28.76
CA PHE A 26 -7.23 -70.76 -27.43
C PHE A 26 -6.32 -70.25 -26.31
N VAL A 27 -5.00 -70.41 -26.44
CA VAL A 27 -4.03 -69.81 -25.51
C VAL A 27 -4.11 -68.28 -25.57
N ALA A 28 -4.18 -67.69 -26.76
CA ALA A 28 -4.30 -66.25 -26.95
C ALA A 28 -5.64 -65.69 -26.46
N GLN A 29 -6.75 -66.41 -26.65
CA GLN A 29 -8.09 -66.04 -26.15
C GLN A 29 -8.15 -66.13 -24.62
N ARG A 30 -7.56 -67.16 -24.03
CA ARG A 30 -7.45 -67.28 -22.57
C ARG A 30 -6.63 -66.13 -21.97
N LEU A 31 -5.51 -65.78 -22.58
CA LEU A 31 -4.70 -64.62 -22.18
C LEU A 31 -5.45 -63.28 -22.34
N LYS A 32 -6.35 -63.16 -23.33
CA LYS A 32 -7.22 -61.99 -23.51
C LYS A 32 -8.40 -61.92 -22.54
N HIS A 33 -8.84 -63.06 -21.98
CA HIS A 33 -10.00 -63.16 -21.09
C HIS A 33 -9.67 -63.33 -19.61
N ASP A 34 -8.40 -63.38 -19.21
CA ASP A 34 -8.04 -63.40 -17.80
C ASP A 34 -8.49 -62.08 -17.13
N PRO A 35 -9.39 -62.13 -16.13
CA PRO A 35 -9.83 -60.93 -15.44
C PRO A 35 -8.61 -60.26 -14.78
N SER A 36 -8.53 -58.93 -14.90
CA SER A 36 -7.49 -58.14 -14.24
C SER A 36 -7.40 -58.55 -12.76
N PRO A 37 -6.19 -58.85 -12.22
CA PRO A 37 -6.03 -59.23 -10.81
C PRO A 37 -6.39 -58.09 -9.88
N VAL A 38 -6.30 -56.86 -10.39
CA VAL A 38 -6.71 -55.64 -9.71
C VAL A 38 -8.09 -55.25 -10.25
N GLN A 39 -9.09 -55.28 -9.36
CA GLN A 39 -10.46 -54.94 -9.68
C GLN A 39 -10.92 -53.69 -8.91
N GLN A 40 -11.94 -53.02 -9.46
CA GLN A 40 -12.56 -51.82 -8.86
C GLN A 40 -11.55 -50.73 -8.51
N PHE A 41 -10.49 -50.59 -9.33
CA PHE A 41 -9.49 -49.56 -9.13
C PHE A 41 -10.14 -48.18 -9.26
N LYS A 42 -10.01 -47.36 -8.23
CA LYS A 42 -10.49 -45.99 -8.17
C LYS A 42 -9.40 -45.11 -7.63
N GLN A 43 -9.14 -44.03 -8.36
CA GLN A 43 -8.20 -43.00 -7.98
C GLN A 43 -8.78 -41.61 -8.27
N GLN A 44 -8.21 -40.57 -7.68
CA GLN A 44 -8.54 -39.19 -8.05
C GLN A 44 -7.73 -38.81 -9.30
N GLY A 45 -8.32 -37.99 -10.18
CA GLY A 45 -7.61 -37.50 -11.37
C GLY A 45 -6.62 -36.37 -11.08
N VAL A 46 -6.78 -35.68 -9.94
CA VAL A 46 -5.92 -34.58 -9.50
C VAL A 46 -5.95 -34.46 -7.98
N PHE A 47 -4.83 -34.04 -7.40
CA PHE A 47 -4.72 -33.71 -5.99
C PHE A 47 -3.68 -32.59 -5.77
N SER A 48 -3.79 -31.87 -4.65
CA SER A 48 -2.91 -30.76 -4.25
C SER A 48 -2.59 -30.85 -2.75
N PRO A 49 -1.41 -31.35 -2.35
CA PRO A 49 -0.99 -31.50 -0.95
C PRO A 49 -0.58 -30.15 -0.32
N ASN A 50 -1.51 -29.20 -0.24
CA ASN A 50 -1.28 -27.86 0.31
C ASN A 50 -1.80 -27.67 1.75
N GLN A 51 -2.38 -28.72 2.33
CA GLN A 51 -2.93 -28.77 3.69
C GLN A 51 -4.15 -27.85 3.90
N ASP A 52 -4.91 -27.54 2.85
CA ASP A 52 -6.15 -26.77 2.95
C ASP A 52 -7.38 -27.63 3.32
N GLY A 53 -7.18 -28.94 3.52
CA GLY A 53 -8.21 -29.93 3.84
C GLY A 53 -8.89 -30.53 2.60
N ARG A 54 -8.52 -30.09 1.38
CA ARG A 54 -9.21 -30.46 0.14
C ARG A 54 -8.22 -31.01 -0.88
N LEU A 55 -8.46 -32.27 -1.27
CA LEU A 55 -7.61 -32.96 -2.26
C LEU A 55 -6.13 -33.00 -1.83
N ASP A 56 -5.84 -32.97 -0.53
CA ASP A 56 -4.46 -33.02 0.01
C ASP A 56 -3.74 -34.35 -0.23
N THR A 57 -4.49 -35.41 -0.57
CA THR A 57 -3.95 -36.76 -0.70
C THR A 57 -4.52 -37.45 -1.93
N GLN A 58 -3.65 -38.13 -2.68
CA GLN A 58 -4.08 -39.06 -3.71
C GLN A 58 -4.58 -40.33 -3.04
N ARG A 59 -5.89 -40.61 -3.18
CA ARG A 59 -6.52 -41.80 -2.60
C ARG A 59 -6.67 -42.87 -3.66
N ILE A 60 -6.15 -44.05 -3.37
CA ILE A 60 -6.19 -45.21 -4.26
C ILE A 60 -7.03 -46.28 -3.55
N ASN A 61 -8.00 -46.85 -4.26
CA ASN A 61 -8.79 -47.96 -3.74
C ASN A 61 -8.87 -49.06 -4.81
N PHE A 62 -8.63 -50.31 -4.43
CA PHE A 62 -8.81 -51.46 -5.32
C PHE A 62 -9.02 -52.74 -4.51
N LYS A 63 -9.27 -53.83 -5.23
CA LYS A 63 -9.34 -55.20 -4.71
C LYS A 63 -8.38 -56.08 -5.51
N VAL A 64 -7.78 -57.05 -4.84
CA VAL A 64 -7.08 -58.15 -5.50
C VAL A 64 -8.02 -59.34 -5.67
N VAL A 65 -7.92 -60.08 -6.77
CA VAL A 65 -8.76 -61.27 -7.06
C VAL A 65 -8.33 -62.47 -6.23
N ARG A 66 -7.04 -62.56 -5.88
CA ARG A 66 -6.44 -63.59 -5.04
C ARG A 66 -5.69 -62.94 -3.89
N ASP A 67 -5.39 -63.70 -2.85
CA ASP A 67 -4.45 -63.24 -1.83
C ASP A 67 -3.07 -63.06 -2.48
N ASP A 68 -2.37 -61.97 -2.15
CA ASP A 68 -1.03 -61.68 -2.71
C ASP A 68 -0.28 -60.69 -1.81
N ASP A 69 1.05 -60.66 -1.90
CA ASP A 69 1.92 -59.65 -1.32
C ASP A 69 2.22 -58.57 -2.36
N ILE A 70 1.71 -57.36 -2.09
CA ILE A 70 1.80 -56.27 -3.06
C ILE A 70 2.86 -55.23 -2.71
N THR A 71 3.46 -54.65 -3.74
CA THR A 71 4.23 -53.41 -3.67
C THR A 71 3.54 -52.36 -4.54
N ILE A 72 3.34 -51.15 -4.01
CA ILE A 72 2.74 -50.04 -4.74
C ILE A 72 3.77 -48.93 -4.89
N GLU A 73 4.04 -48.55 -6.13
CA GLU A 73 4.93 -47.44 -6.47
C GLU A 73 4.17 -46.35 -7.21
N VAL A 74 4.52 -45.10 -6.94
CA VAL A 74 4.13 -43.94 -7.73
C VAL A 74 5.22 -43.69 -8.75
N LEU A 75 4.85 -43.63 -10.02
CA LEU A 75 5.76 -43.37 -11.14
C LEU A 75 5.58 -41.95 -11.67
N ASP A 76 6.67 -41.27 -12.02
CA ASP A 76 6.63 -40.02 -12.75
C ASP A 76 6.26 -40.23 -14.24
N SER A 77 6.24 -39.13 -15.01
CA SER A 77 5.93 -39.18 -16.46
C SER A 77 6.94 -39.95 -17.32
N ARG A 78 8.15 -40.21 -16.82
CA ARG A 78 9.20 -41.00 -17.49
C ARG A 78 9.11 -42.48 -17.12
N GLY A 79 8.29 -42.83 -16.13
CA GLY A 79 8.13 -44.20 -15.62
C GLY A 79 9.05 -44.53 -14.44
N ASP A 80 9.77 -43.52 -13.92
CA ASP A 80 10.67 -43.68 -12.79
C ASP A 80 9.88 -43.69 -11.48
N PRO A 81 10.15 -44.62 -10.55
CA PRO A 81 9.49 -44.63 -9.24
C PRO A 81 9.97 -43.43 -8.41
N VAL A 82 9.02 -42.64 -7.91
CA VAL A 82 9.29 -41.46 -7.05
C VAL A 82 8.91 -41.70 -5.59
N ARG A 83 8.05 -42.69 -5.35
CA ARG A 83 7.60 -43.06 -4.01
C ARG A 83 7.17 -44.51 -3.99
N LYS A 84 7.67 -45.27 -3.02
CA LYS A 84 7.06 -46.54 -2.63
C LYS A 84 6.03 -46.29 -1.53
N LEU A 85 4.74 -46.54 -1.82
CA LEU A 85 3.66 -46.36 -0.86
C LEU A 85 3.55 -47.54 0.11
N VAL A 86 3.84 -48.73 -0.41
CA VAL A 86 3.70 -50.00 0.29
C VAL A 86 4.77 -50.93 -0.23
N ASP A 87 5.43 -51.65 0.67
CA ASP A 87 6.37 -52.71 0.33
C ASP A 87 5.87 -54.03 0.93
N GLU A 88 5.72 -55.06 0.09
CA GLU A 88 5.43 -56.45 0.48
C GLU A 88 4.27 -56.61 1.48
N ARG A 89 3.14 -55.94 1.23
CA ARG A 89 1.96 -56.03 2.11
C ARG A 89 1.00 -57.11 1.63
N ARG A 90 0.70 -58.06 2.51
CA ARG A 90 -0.36 -59.05 2.27
C ARG A 90 -1.73 -58.41 2.13
N LEU A 91 -2.39 -58.64 1.01
CA LEU A 91 -3.81 -58.37 0.81
C LEU A 91 -4.61 -59.66 0.68
N ARG A 92 -5.88 -59.61 1.09
CA ARG A 92 -6.83 -60.71 0.97
C ARG A 92 -7.73 -60.51 -0.25
N ALA A 93 -8.05 -61.61 -0.92
CA ALA A 93 -8.93 -61.66 -2.07
C ALA A 93 -10.26 -60.93 -1.81
N TYR A 94 -10.68 -60.15 -2.81
CA TYR A 94 -11.94 -59.40 -2.86
C TYR A 94 -12.19 -58.38 -1.73
N ARG A 95 -11.20 -58.11 -0.87
CA ARG A 95 -11.31 -57.09 0.17
C ARG A 95 -10.91 -55.71 -0.36
N PRO A 96 -11.80 -54.69 -0.29
CA PRO A 96 -11.43 -53.34 -0.68
C PRO A 96 -10.30 -52.83 0.21
N THR A 97 -9.21 -52.40 -0.41
CA THR A 97 -8.07 -51.83 0.30
C THR A 97 -7.85 -50.39 -0.15
N ARG A 98 -7.52 -49.51 0.80
CA ARG A 98 -7.28 -48.09 0.57
C ARG A 98 -5.83 -47.75 0.89
N PHE A 99 -5.22 -46.99 -0.01
CA PHE A 99 -3.90 -46.39 0.16
C PHE A 99 -3.97 -44.90 -0.11
N THR A 100 -3.04 -44.16 0.47
CA THR A 100 -2.95 -42.71 0.31
C THR A 100 -1.53 -42.30 0.04
N TRP A 101 -1.35 -41.37 -0.88
CA TRP A 101 -0.10 -40.65 -1.08
C TRP A 101 -0.30 -39.19 -0.71
N ASP A 102 0.60 -38.65 0.11
CA ASP A 102 0.64 -37.26 0.56
C ASP A 102 1.45 -36.35 -0.37
N GLY A 103 1.85 -36.86 -1.54
CA GLY A 103 2.65 -36.13 -2.50
C GLY A 103 4.15 -36.09 -2.18
N LYS A 104 4.63 -36.79 -1.15
CA LYS A 104 6.07 -36.85 -0.84
C LYS A 104 6.78 -37.99 -1.55
N THR A 105 8.02 -37.75 -1.95
CA THR A 105 8.97 -38.74 -2.44
C THR A 105 9.47 -39.65 -1.31
N ASP A 106 10.22 -40.71 -1.64
CA ASP A 106 10.85 -41.58 -0.63
C ASP A 106 11.83 -40.79 0.28
N ASP A 107 12.50 -39.78 -0.26
CA ASP A 107 13.37 -38.84 0.49
C ASP A 107 12.59 -37.87 1.41
N GLY A 108 11.26 -37.95 1.44
CA GLY A 108 10.40 -37.08 2.24
C GLY A 108 10.19 -35.67 1.66
N ARG A 109 10.79 -35.34 0.51
CA ARG A 109 10.54 -34.07 -0.22
C ARG A 109 9.19 -34.10 -0.93
N ILE A 110 8.56 -32.94 -1.13
CA ILE A 110 7.36 -32.84 -1.98
C ILE A 110 7.76 -33.15 -3.43
N ALA A 111 7.02 -34.06 -4.07
CA ALA A 111 7.21 -34.40 -5.47
C ALA A 111 6.84 -33.20 -6.37
N ALA A 112 7.49 -33.08 -7.53
CA ALA A 112 7.24 -31.96 -8.43
C ALA A 112 5.82 -32.02 -9.02
N ASP A 113 5.22 -30.86 -9.31
CA ASP A 113 3.94 -30.83 -10.05
C ASP A 113 4.10 -31.57 -11.39
N GLY A 114 3.15 -32.43 -11.74
CA GLY A 114 3.27 -33.27 -12.91
C GLY A 114 2.23 -34.38 -12.99
N ARG A 115 2.36 -35.20 -14.04
CA ARG A 115 1.54 -36.40 -14.24
C ARG A 115 2.24 -37.60 -13.64
N TYR A 116 1.47 -38.40 -12.91
CA TYR A 116 1.94 -39.60 -12.24
C TYR A 116 1.07 -40.80 -12.58
N ARG A 117 1.63 -42.00 -12.44
CA ARG A 117 0.91 -43.28 -12.59
C ARG A 117 1.17 -44.18 -11.39
N MET A 118 0.32 -45.16 -11.19
CA MET A 118 0.49 -46.18 -10.16
C MET A 118 1.04 -47.46 -10.77
N ARG A 119 2.08 -48.02 -10.18
CA ARG A 119 2.53 -49.39 -10.44
C ARG A 119 2.15 -50.27 -9.27
N ILE A 120 1.44 -51.36 -9.54
CA ILE A 120 1.09 -52.38 -8.56
C ILE A 120 1.81 -53.66 -8.96
N THR A 121 2.76 -54.09 -8.13
CA THR A 121 3.43 -55.36 -8.29
C THR A 121 2.75 -56.40 -7.40
N LEU A 122 2.30 -57.49 -8.03
CA LEU A 122 1.70 -58.68 -7.42
C LEU A 122 2.77 -59.77 -7.40
N ARG A 123 3.34 -60.05 -6.22
CA ARG A 123 4.55 -60.88 -6.10
C ARG A 123 4.26 -62.36 -6.32
N GLU A 124 3.21 -62.89 -5.69
CA GLU A 124 2.85 -64.31 -5.82
C GLU A 124 2.39 -64.64 -7.24
N GLU A 125 1.76 -63.69 -7.92
CA GLU A 125 1.40 -63.83 -9.33
C GLU A 125 2.54 -63.49 -10.30
N GLY A 126 3.69 -62.99 -9.82
CA GLY A 126 4.87 -62.71 -10.64
C GLY A 126 4.67 -61.62 -11.71
N ARG A 127 3.80 -60.64 -11.47
CA ARG A 127 3.47 -59.59 -12.46
C ARG A 127 3.36 -58.19 -11.88
N SER A 128 3.61 -57.19 -12.71
CA SER A 128 3.49 -55.77 -12.35
C SER A 128 2.60 -55.03 -13.33
N ILE A 129 1.66 -54.25 -12.81
CA ILE A 129 0.65 -53.53 -13.58
C ILE A 129 0.87 -52.04 -13.38
N VAL A 130 1.23 -51.34 -14.45
CA VAL A 130 1.15 -49.88 -14.49
C VAL A 130 -0.26 -49.50 -14.90
N TRP A 131 -0.99 -48.85 -14.00
CA TRP A 131 -2.35 -48.44 -14.29
C TRP A 131 -2.36 -47.39 -15.42
N PRO A 132 -3.18 -47.57 -16.47
CA PRO A 132 -3.11 -46.74 -17.68
C PRO A 132 -3.55 -45.29 -17.43
N GLU A 133 -4.48 -45.07 -16.50
CA GLU A 133 -4.93 -43.73 -16.13
C GLU A 133 -3.88 -43.02 -15.26
N SER A 134 -3.41 -41.86 -15.71
CA SER A 134 -2.59 -40.96 -14.91
C SER A 134 -3.43 -40.07 -13.99
N PHE A 135 -2.83 -39.56 -12.94
CA PHE A 135 -3.37 -38.47 -12.13
C PHE A 135 -2.35 -37.31 -12.06
N VAL A 136 -2.83 -36.12 -11.71
CA VAL A 136 -2.01 -34.89 -11.67
C VAL A 136 -1.75 -34.48 -10.22
N LEU A 137 -0.49 -34.20 -9.90
CA LEU A 137 -0.11 -33.40 -8.74
C LEU A 137 0.02 -31.94 -9.19
N ASP A 138 -0.79 -31.06 -8.62
CA ASP A 138 -0.74 -29.63 -8.93
C ASP A 138 -0.93 -28.80 -7.66
N THR A 139 0.16 -28.20 -7.20
CA THR A 139 0.21 -27.36 -5.99
C THR A 139 0.11 -25.86 -6.29
N LYS A 140 0.01 -25.46 -7.57
CA LYS A 140 0.11 -24.05 -7.97
C LYS A 140 -1.25 -23.36 -8.00
N PRO A 141 -1.45 -22.30 -7.19
CA PRO A 141 -2.64 -21.47 -7.29
C PRO A 141 -2.81 -20.86 -8.69
N PRO A 142 -4.05 -20.77 -9.21
CA PRO A 142 -4.30 -20.13 -10.48
C PRO A 142 -4.03 -18.62 -10.41
N ALA A 143 -3.51 -18.05 -11.50
CA ALA A 143 -3.32 -16.60 -11.60
C ALA A 143 -4.67 -15.89 -11.82
N VAL A 144 -5.19 -15.25 -10.77
CA VAL A 144 -6.39 -14.43 -10.82
C VAL A 144 -5.98 -12.96 -10.90
N ARG A 145 -6.66 -12.15 -11.74
CA ARG A 145 -6.39 -10.71 -11.83
C ARG A 145 -7.67 -9.93 -12.06
N VAL A 146 -7.83 -8.80 -11.37
CA VAL A 146 -8.82 -7.80 -11.76
C VAL A 146 -8.22 -6.95 -12.89
N LEU A 147 -8.87 -6.98 -14.05
CA LEU A 147 -8.40 -6.34 -15.27
C LEU A 147 -8.84 -4.88 -15.36
N SER A 148 -10.06 -4.58 -14.91
CA SER A 148 -10.60 -3.23 -14.88
C SER A 148 -11.84 -3.12 -14.00
N ILE A 149 -11.94 -2.06 -13.22
CA ILE A 149 -13.20 -1.59 -12.62
C ILE A 149 -13.54 -0.17 -13.10
N GLY A 150 -12.53 0.70 -13.11
CA GLY A 150 -12.66 2.09 -13.53
C GLY A 150 -12.78 2.29 -15.04
N PRO A 151 -12.99 3.54 -15.47
CA PRO A 151 -13.14 3.88 -16.89
C PRO A 151 -11.89 3.46 -17.68
N LYS A 152 -12.11 3.02 -18.94
CA LYS A 152 -10.99 2.75 -19.86
C LYS A 152 -10.14 4.03 -19.99
N PRO A 153 -8.81 3.91 -20.05
CA PRO A 153 -7.95 5.08 -20.23
C PRO A 153 -8.32 5.77 -21.54
N ARG A 154 -8.47 7.09 -21.54
CA ARG A 154 -8.65 7.85 -22.79
C ARG A 154 -7.26 8.16 -23.35
N PRO A 155 -6.96 7.86 -24.63
CA PRO A 155 -5.64 8.13 -25.22
C PRO A 155 -5.18 9.58 -25.06
N GLN A 156 -6.11 10.54 -25.13
CA GLN A 156 -5.84 11.98 -25.05
C GLN A 156 -5.65 12.52 -23.63
N SER A 157 -5.93 11.74 -22.58
CA SER A 157 -5.88 12.24 -21.20
C SER A 157 -4.51 12.06 -20.52
N GLY A 158 -3.51 11.53 -21.24
CA GLY A 158 -2.17 11.27 -20.70
C GLY A 158 -2.11 10.15 -19.65
N PHE A 159 -3.24 9.51 -19.34
CA PHE A 159 -3.32 8.39 -18.42
C PHE A 159 -3.07 7.08 -19.17
N ALA A 160 -1.88 6.50 -19.04
CA ALA A 160 -1.57 5.17 -19.58
C ALA A 160 -2.26 4.03 -18.80
N ARG A 161 -2.91 4.33 -17.66
CA ARG A 161 -3.54 3.38 -16.73
C ARG A 161 -4.95 3.84 -16.34
N PRO A 162 -5.93 2.93 -16.17
CA PRO A 162 -7.26 3.23 -15.64
C PRO A 162 -7.16 3.84 -14.25
N LEU A 163 -8.01 4.82 -13.98
CA LEU A 163 -8.20 5.42 -12.67
C LEU A 163 -9.15 4.55 -11.82
N PRO A 164 -9.20 4.73 -10.49
CA PRO A 164 -10.20 4.04 -9.69
C PRO A 164 -11.62 4.38 -10.16
N LYS A 165 -12.55 3.43 -10.02
CA LYS A 165 -13.99 3.74 -10.21
C LYS A 165 -14.45 4.60 -9.04
N LEU A 166 -15.02 5.76 -9.34
CA LEU A 166 -15.63 6.63 -8.34
C LEU A 166 -17.09 6.22 -8.09
N LEU A 167 -17.44 6.00 -6.83
CA LEU A 167 -18.81 5.80 -6.35
C LEU A 167 -19.25 6.90 -5.37
N PRO A 168 -20.53 7.30 -5.37
CA PRO A 168 -21.57 6.90 -6.34
C PRO A 168 -21.23 7.40 -7.75
N SER A 169 -21.57 6.62 -8.76
CA SER A 169 -21.37 7.01 -10.16
C SER A 169 -22.33 8.14 -10.53
N THR A 170 -21.93 9.07 -11.41
CA THR A 170 -22.79 10.20 -11.80
C THR A 170 -24.02 9.77 -12.60
N ASP A 171 -23.97 8.59 -13.22
CA ASP A 171 -25.07 7.92 -13.92
C ASP A 171 -25.84 6.93 -13.00
N GLY A 172 -25.51 6.86 -11.71
CA GLY A 172 -26.12 5.91 -10.77
C GLY A 172 -25.66 4.45 -10.94
N GLY A 173 -24.78 4.14 -11.90
CA GLY A 173 -24.36 2.78 -12.19
C GLY A 173 -23.39 2.18 -11.17
N ALA A 174 -23.51 0.86 -10.96
CA ALA A 174 -22.59 0.06 -10.16
C ALA A 174 -21.17 0.00 -10.77
N ALA A 175 -20.18 -0.33 -9.94
CA ALA A 175 -18.83 -0.65 -10.36
C ALA A 175 -18.79 -2.00 -11.08
N GLN A 176 -18.30 -2.02 -12.32
CA GLN A 176 -18.23 -3.22 -13.18
C GLN A 176 -16.84 -3.83 -13.10
N VAL A 177 -16.69 -4.92 -12.34
CA VAL A 177 -15.42 -5.62 -12.10
C VAL A 177 -15.20 -6.68 -13.17
N ARG A 178 -14.23 -6.47 -14.07
CA ARG A 178 -13.79 -7.48 -15.03
C ARG A 178 -12.55 -8.20 -14.51
N PHE A 179 -12.53 -9.52 -14.57
CA PHE A 179 -11.42 -10.32 -14.06
C PHE A 179 -11.04 -11.49 -14.98
N SER A 180 -9.83 -12.01 -14.80
CA SER A 180 -9.31 -13.24 -15.41
C SER A 180 -8.98 -14.29 -14.36
N GLY A 181 -8.99 -15.57 -14.74
CA GLY A 181 -8.67 -16.72 -13.89
C GLY A 181 -9.51 -17.94 -14.28
N PRO A 182 -9.60 -18.99 -13.46
CA PRO A 182 -10.62 -20.03 -13.60
C PRO A 182 -11.99 -19.43 -13.21
N ALA A 183 -12.97 -19.28 -14.12
CA ALA A 183 -14.32 -18.79 -13.75
C ALA A 183 -15.11 -19.93 -13.14
N ARG A 184 -14.54 -20.57 -12.14
CA ARG A 184 -15.17 -21.68 -11.44
C ARG A 184 -15.08 -21.40 -9.96
N ARG A 185 -16.23 -21.53 -9.29
CA ARG A 185 -16.36 -21.32 -7.84
C ARG A 185 -15.73 -20.00 -7.40
N SER A 186 -15.92 -18.97 -8.22
CA SER A 186 -15.31 -17.68 -7.99
C SER A 186 -16.12 -16.88 -6.98
N THR A 187 -15.45 -16.12 -6.13
CA THR A 187 -16.09 -15.18 -5.21
C THR A 187 -15.46 -13.81 -5.28
N ALA A 188 -16.27 -12.78 -5.04
CA ALA A 188 -15.81 -11.40 -4.89
C ALA A 188 -15.93 -10.98 -3.42
N THR A 189 -14.87 -10.40 -2.89
CA THR A 189 -14.84 -9.78 -1.55
C THR A 189 -14.34 -8.36 -1.70
N VAL A 190 -15.00 -7.40 -1.04
CA VAL A 190 -14.58 -5.99 -1.07
C VAL A 190 -13.98 -5.63 0.27
N PHE A 191 -12.78 -5.07 0.24
CA PHE A 191 -12.07 -4.60 1.42
C PHE A 191 -11.86 -3.10 1.33
N ARG A 192 -12.01 -2.42 2.47
CA ARG A 192 -11.54 -1.05 2.65
C ARG A 192 -10.05 -1.09 2.96
N THR A 193 -9.28 -0.18 2.37
CA THR A 193 -7.80 -0.18 2.41
C THR A 193 -7.20 1.13 2.91
N ASP A 194 -8.04 2.05 3.38
CA ASP A 194 -7.61 3.27 4.04
C ASP A 194 -6.83 2.93 5.33
N PRO A 195 -5.69 3.59 5.60
CA PRO A 195 -4.94 3.39 6.84
C PRO A 195 -5.80 3.60 8.09
N GLY A 196 -5.81 2.62 9.00
CA GLY A 196 -6.54 2.66 10.26
C GLY A 196 -8.04 2.37 10.12
N SER A 197 -8.50 1.92 8.96
CA SER A 197 -9.89 1.52 8.72
C SER A 197 -9.96 0.30 7.80
N GLU A 198 -8.90 -0.49 7.76
CA GLU A 198 -8.82 -1.69 6.95
C GLU A 198 -9.80 -2.74 7.47
N GLU A 199 -10.75 -3.13 6.62
CA GLU A 199 -11.75 -4.13 6.98
C GLU A 199 -12.35 -4.78 5.73
N ARG A 200 -12.94 -5.96 5.92
CA ARG A 200 -13.76 -6.60 4.89
C ARG A 200 -15.15 -5.94 4.89
N VAL A 201 -15.52 -5.21 3.86
CA VAL A 201 -16.79 -4.43 3.81
C VAL A 201 -17.95 -5.19 3.17
N PHE A 202 -17.66 -6.02 2.17
CA PHE A 202 -18.67 -6.81 1.46
C PHE A 202 -18.17 -8.22 1.14
N GLY A 203 -19.09 -9.15 0.90
CA GLY A 203 -18.77 -10.52 0.49
C GLY A 203 -18.23 -11.41 1.61
N PRO A 204 -17.80 -12.65 1.27
CA PRO A 204 -17.64 -13.16 -0.09
C PRO A 204 -18.98 -13.38 -0.82
N ALA A 205 -19.12 -12.82 -2.02
CA ALA A 205 -20.27 -13.01 -2.88
C ALA A 205 -19.93 -14.00 -4.00
N LYS A 206 -20.82 -14.98 -4.24
CA LYS A 206 -20.62 -15.97 -5.31
C LYS A 206 -20.74 -15.31 -6.68
N ILE A 207 -19.83 -15.65 -7.58
CA ILE A 207 -19.90 -15.33 -9.01
C ILE A 207 -20.27 -16.63 -9.71
N ALA A 208 -21.27 -16.58 -10.60
CA ALA A 208 -21.67 -17.74 -11.38
C ALA A 208 -20.49 -18.29 -12.21
N ASP A 209 -20.48 -19.60 -12.42
CA ASP A 209 -19.42 -20.24 -13.22
C ASP A 209 -19.46 -19.69 -14.67
N ASP A 210 -18.29 -19.68 -15.31
CA ASP A 210 -18.00 -19.11 -16.63
C ASP A 210 -18.24 -17.59 -16.79
N VAL A 211 -18.74 -16.91 -15.76
CA VAL A 211 -18.90 -15.45 -15.73
C VAL A 211 -17.59 -14.75 -15.34
N ARG A 212 -17.23 -13.69 -16.10
CA ARG A 212 -15.98 -12.91 -15.95
C ARG A 212 -16.19 -11.48 -15.45
N THR A 213 -17.42 -11.17 -15.07
CA THR A 213 -17.84 -9.84 -14.68
C THR A 213 -18.65 -9.93 -13.40
N TRP A 214 -18.34 -9.05 -12.44
CA TRP A 214 -19.09 -8.91 -11.21
C TRP A 214 -19.39 -7.43 -10.94
N GLN A 215 -20.47 -7.14 -10.22
CA GLN A 215 -20.92 -5.78 -9.98
C GLN A 215 -20.99 -5.48 -8.49
N TRP A 216 -20.61 -4.25 -8.13
CA TRP A 216 -20.80 -3.74 -6.77
C TRP A 216 -21.32 -2.32 -6.82
N ASP A 217 -22.43 -2.06 -6.14
CA ASP A 217 -23.12 -0.77 -6.08
C ASP A 217 -22.57 0.15 -4.98
N GLY A 218 -21.61 -0.31 -4.18
CA GLY A 218 -21.05 0.45 -3.06
C GLY A 218 -21.78 0.22 -1.74
N THR A 219 -22.48 -0.90 -1.58
CA THR A 219 -23.14 -1.28 -0.33
C THR A 219 -22.25 -2.16 0.58
N THR A 220 -22.53 -2.12 1.87
CA THR A 220 -21.91 -2.97 2.90
C THR A 220 -22.69 -4.28 3.09
N ARG A 221 -22.19 -5.20 3.92
CA ARG A 221 -22.97 -6.40 4.33
C ARG A 221 -24.28 -6.10 5.07
N ARG A 222 -24.48 -4.88 5.57
CA ARG A 222 -25.69 -4.47 6.29
C ARG A 222 -26.67 -3.71 5.37
N ASP A 223 -26.50 -3.85 4.06
CA ASP A 223 -27.30 -3.20 3.00
C ASP A 223 -27.34 -1.65 3.05
N GLY A 224 -26.45 -1.04 3.83
CA GLY A 224 -26.21 0.41 3.85
C GLY A 224 -25.05 0.84 2.95
N PRO A 225 -24.94 2.14 2.60
CA PRO A 225 -23.85 2.65 1.78
C PRO A 225 -22.50 2.50 2.50
N ALA A 226 -21.48 2.04 1.77
CA ALA A 226 -20.14 1.95 2.30
C ALA A 226 -19.56 3.37 2.58
N PRO A 227 -18.75 3.52 3.65
CA PRO A 227 -18.15 4.80 4.02
C PRO A 227 -17.28 5.41 2.90
N ALA A 228 -17.03 6.72 2.97
CA ALA A 228 -16.04 7.33 2.09
C ALA A 228 -14.65 6.72 2.33
N GLY A 229 -13.93 6.41 1.26
CA GLY A 229 -12.67 5.68 1.37
C GLY A 229 -12.19 5.02 0.09
N THR A 230 -11.04 4.36 0.20
CA THR A 230 -10.43 3.53 -0.85
C THR A 230 -10.74 2.06 -0.59
N TYR A 231 -11.05 1.34 -1.67
CA TYR A 231 -11.47 -0.05 -1.63
C TYR A 231 -10.76 -0.86 -2.71
N VAL A 232 -10.52 -2.13 -2.39
CA VAL A 232 -10.04 -3.13 -3.35
C VAL A 232 -11.03 -4.28 -3.45
N VAL A 233 -11.28 -4.73 -4.67
CA VAL A 233 -12.04 -5.96 -4.94
C VAL A 233 -11.07 -7.12 -5.07
N VAL A 234 -11.19 -8.10 -4.18
CA VAL A 234 -10.46 -9.35 -4.22
C VAL A 234 -11.36 -10.43 -4.80
N ILE A 235 -11.04 -10.82 -6.02
CA ILE A 235 -11.54 -12.04 -6.65
C ILE A 235 -10.72 -13.23 -6.16
N SER A 236 -11.43 -14.25 -5.68
CA SER A 236 -10.91 -15.57 -5.38
C SER A 236 -11.50 -16.58 -6.36
N SER A 237 -10.68 -17.45 -6.93
CA SER A 237 -11.12 -18.50 -7.84
C SER A 237 -10.44 -19.82 -7.49
N ARG A 238 -11.13 -20.93 -7.73
CA ARG A 238 -10.58 -22.27 -7.49
C ARG A 238 -10.38 -23.01 -8.81
N ASP A 239 -9.23 -23.65 -8.97
CA ASP A 239 -8.95 -24.52 -10.12
C ASP A 239 -9.52 -25.94 -9.94
N ALA A 240 -9.17 -26.85 -10.86
CA ALA A 240 -9.59 -28.25 -10.81
C ALA A 240 -8.87 -29.06 -9.73
N ALA A 241 -7.63 -28.72 -9.39
CA ALA A 241 -6.82 -29.35 -8.35
C ALA A 241 -7.26 -28.95 -6.93
N GLY A 242 -8.06 -27.89 -6.83
CA GLY A 242 -8.52 -27.34 -5.57
C GLY A 242 -7.74 -26.12 -5.12
N ASN A 243 -6.69 -25.68 -5.82
CA ASN A 243 -5.91 -24.52 -5.39
C ASN A 243 -6.73 -23.23 -5.51
N ILE A 244 -6.56 -22.34 -4.53
CA ILE A 244 -7.25 -21.05 -4.47
C ILE A 244 -6.30 -19.97 -4.98
N GLY A 245 -6.64 -19.36 -6.11
CA GLY A 245 -6.00 -18.15 -6.60
C GLY A 245 -6.69 -16.90 -6.06
N LEU A 246 -5.91 -15.90 -5.71
CA LEU A 246 -6.39 -14.58 -5.28
C LEU A 246 -5.84 -13.50 -6.21
N SER A 247 -6.68 -12.52 -6.53
CA SER A 247 -6.24 -11.34 -7.31
C SER A 247 -5.37 -10.37 -6.52
N VAL A 248 -5.50 -10.37 -5.20
CA VAL A 248 -4.67 -9.59 -4.27
C VAL A 248 -4.29 -10.50 -3.10
N PRO A 249 -3.02 -10.54 -2.68
CA PRO A 249 -2.59 -11.30 -1.52
C PRO A 249 -3.30 -10.84 -0.24
N LEU A 250 -3.65 -11.78 0.62
CA LEU A 250 -4.17 -11.52 1.96
C LEU A 250 -3.13 -11.91 3.01
N ASP A 251 -2.99 -11.10 4.06
CA ASP A 251 -2.19 -11.47 5.22
C ASP A 251 -2.84 -12.65 5.96
N ALA A 252 -2.05 -13.68 6.25
CA ALA A 252 -2.56 -14.94 6.80
C ALA A 252 -3.14 -14.80 8.22
N ARG A 253 -2.73 -13.78 8.99
CA ARG A 253 -3.19 -13.57 10.38
C ARG A 253 -4.47 -12.75 10.42
N THR A 254 -4.55 -11.70 9.62
CA THR A 254 -5.64 -10.73 9.63
C THR A 254 -6.72 -11.03 8.58
N GLY A 255 -6.37 -11.76 7.53
CA GLY A 255 -7.23 -11.99 6.37
C GLY A 255 -7.50 -10.72 5.53
N LEU A 256 -6.71 -9.66 5.73
CA LEU A 256 -6.84 -8.38 5.03
C LEU A 256 -5.84 -8.29 3.86
N PRO A 257 -6.15 -7.50 2.81
CA PRO A 257 -5.21 -7.24 1.72
C PRO A 257 -3.88 -6.70 2.23
N ALA A 258 -2.79 -7.29 1.78
CA ALA A 258 -1.45 -6.93 2.22
C ALA A 258 -0.50 -6.74 1.03
N SER A 259 0.35 -5.73 1.15
CA SER A 259 1.41 -5.40 0.20
C SER A 259 2.70 -5.08 0.94
N SER A 260 3.83 -5.36 0.29
CA SER A 260 5.15 -4.97 0.80
C SER A 260 5.42 -3.49 0.51
N TYR A 261 6.32 -2.87 1.28
CA TYR A 261 6.76 -1.50 1.04
C TYR A 261 7.26 -1.32 -0.40
N GLY A 262 6.80 -0.27 -1.07
CA GLY A 262 7.13 0.05 -2.47
C GLY A 262 6.37 -0.75 -3.52
N THR A 263 5.53 -1.72 -3.11
CA THR A 263 4.86 -2.64 -4.05
C THR A 263 3.36 -2.32 -4.15
N PRO A 264 2.85 -1.87 -5.32
CA PRO A 264 1.42 -1.68 -5.54
C PRO A 264 0.68 -3.02 -5.62
N PHE A 265 -0.64 -3.01 -5.56
CA PHE A 265 -1.41 -4.22 -5.83
C PHE A 265 -1.34 -4.60 -7.32
N ALA A 266 -1.34 -5.91 -7.57
CA ALA A 266 -1.42 -6.41 -8.93
C ALA A 266 -2.84 -6.21 -9.51
N GLY A 267 -2.92 -5.77 -10.76
CA GLY A 267 -4.20 -5.56 -11.43
C GLY A 267 -4.78 -4.17 -11.20
N ARG A 268 -6.10 -4.06 -11.31
CA ARG A 268 -6.84 -2.78 -11.34
C ARG A 268 -8.13 -2.87 -10.54
N GLY A 269 -7.99 -3.28 -9.29
CA GLY A 269 -9.07 -3.60 -8.35
C GLY A 269 -9.66 -2.42 -7.58
N GLY A 270 -9.27 -1.19 -7.91
CA GLY A 270 -9.55 0.00 -7.10
C GLY A 270 -10.92 0.64 -7.32
N ILE A 271 -11.57 0.94 -6.19
CA ILE A 271 -12.80 1.73 -6.11
C ILE A 271 -12.59 2.82 -5.05
N THR A 272 -13.01 4.04 -5.34
CA THR A 272 -13.00 5.14 -4.37
C THR A 272 -14.43 5.63 -4.14
N ILE A 273 -14.88 5.58 -2.89
CA ILE A 273 -16.16 6.17 -2.50
C ILE A 273 -15.92 7.61 -2.07
N ARG A 274 -16.42 8.56 -2.86
CA ARG A 274 -16.25 10.01 -2.62
C ARG A 274 -17.40 10.81 -3.22
N ARG A 275 -18.08 11.60 -2.38
CA ARG A 275 -19.20 12.48 -2.78
C ARG A 275 -18.79 13.94 -3.03
N LEU A 276 -17.61 14.33 -2.55
CA LEU A 276 -17.02 15.64 -2.74
C LEU A 276 -15.49 15.49 -2.74
N GLY A 277 -14.82 16.03 -3.74
CA GLY A 277 -13.37 16.16 -3.78
C GLY A 277 -12.95 17.59 -4.09
N VAL A 278 -11.99 18.11 -3.32
CA VAL A 278 -11.43 19.45 -3.50
C VAL A 278 -9.92 19.35 -3.73
N LEU A 279 -9.46 19.90 -4.85
CA LEU A 279 -8.05 19.99 -5.24
C LEU A 279 -7.64 21.48 -5.30
N PRO A 280 -7.05 22.04 -4.22
CA PRO A 280 -6.45 23.37 -4.26
C PRO A 280 -5.07 23.33 -4.95
N PRO A 281 -4.50 24.49 -5.32
CA PRO A 281 -3.10 24.58 -5.71
C PRO A 281 -2.17 24.06 -4.61
N ASN A 282 -1.11 23.33 -4.99
CA ASN A 282 -0.05 22.91 -4.08
C ASN A 282 1.01 24.01 -3.84
N THR A 283 0.90 25.13 -4.56
CA THR A 283 1.72 26.33 -4.43
C THR A 283 0.87 27.49 -3.91
N PRO A 284 1.45 28.48 -3.22
CA PRO A 284 0.71 29.67 -2.81
C PRO A 284 0.15 30.41 -4.02
N THR A 285 -1.04 30.96 -3.86
CA THR A 285 -1.58 31.92 -4.83
C THR A 285 -1.11 33.32 -4.44
N ALA A 286 -0.62 34.11 -5.39
CA ALA A 286 -0.28 35.51 -5.13
C ALA A 286 -1.50 36.30 -4.65
N ALA A 287 -1.31 37.21 -3.69
CA ALA A 287 -2.36 38.06 -3.16
C ALA A 287 -2.99 38.90 -4.28
N GLY A 288 -4.31 38.97 -4.32
CA GLY A 288 -5.06 39.64 -5.40
C GLY A 288 -5.20 38.83 -6.70
N ALA A 289 -4.35 37.81 -6.94
CA ALA A 289 -4.44 36.96 -8.11
C ALA A 289 -5.60 35.95 -8.04
N VAL A 290 -5.88 35.29 -9.16
CA VAL A 290 -6.90 34.23 -9.26
C VAL A 290 -6.23 32.87 -9.17
N GLY A 291 -6.55 32.10 -8.14
CA GLY A 291 -6.20 30.69 -8.04
C GLY A 291 -7.30 29.79 -8.59
N ALA A 292 -6.91 28.67 -9.19
CA ALA A 292 -7.83 27.66 -9.69
C ALA A 292 -7.96 26.52 -8.68
N VAL A 293 -9.20 26.20 -8.29
CA VAL A 293 -9.51 25.05 -7.43
C VAL A 293 -10.45 24.12 -8.19
N ALA A 294 -10.02 22.87 -8.38
CA ALA A 294 -10.87 21.86 -8.99
C ALA A 294 -11.77 21.20 -7.94
N ILE A 295 -13.05 21.07 -8.28
CA ILE A 295 -14.12 20.57 -7.43
C ILE A 295 -14.80 19.41 -8.16
N ASP A 296 -14.80 18.23 -7.55
CA ASP A 296 -15.63 17.11 -7.95
C ASP A 296 -16.78 16.98 -6.95
N SER A 297 -17.92 17.60 -7.26
CA SER A 297 -19.15 17.52 -6.46
C SER A 297 -20.14 16.48 -6.99
N ARG A 298 -19.69 15.52 -7.82
CA ARG A 298 -20.55 14.54 -8.49
C ARG A 298 -21.73 15.20 -9.22
N THR A 299 -21.43 16.26 -9.98
CA THR A 299 -22.38 17.10 -10.75
C THR A 299 -23.44 17.84 -9.92
N THR A 300 -23.32 17.88 -8.60
CA THR A 300 -24.23 18.64 -7.73
C THR A 300 -23.73 20.07 -7.51
N PRO A 301 -24.60 21.09 -7.47
CA PRO A 301 -24.22 22.42 -7.02
C PRO A 301 -23.59 22.40 -5.62
N TYR A 302 -22.60 23.24 -5.41
CA TYR A 302 -21.86 23.33 -4.16
C TYR A 302 -21.79 24.77 -3.65
N ARG A 303 -21.65 24.90 -2.33
CA ARG A 303 -21.38 26.17 -1.65
C ARG A 303 -19.94 26.18 -1.16
N TRP A 304 -19.31 27.34 -1.19
CA TRP A 304 -17.95 27.50 -0.69
C TRP A 304 -17.80 28.75 0.17
N SER A 305 -16.84 28.71 1.09
CA SER A 305 -16.38 29.87 1.86
C SER A 305 -14.88 29.82 2.08
N LEU A 306 -14.25 30.99 2.09
CA LEU A 306 -12.83 31.15 2.38
C LEU A 306 -12.71 31.85 3.74
N ARG A 307 -11.94 31.29 4.67
CA ARG A 307 -11.75 31.86 6.00
C ARG A 307 -10.27 31.90 6.36
N ARG A 308 -9.81 33.01 6.93
CA ARG A 308 -8.43 33.15 7.41
C ARG A 308 -8.18 32.26 8.63
N VAL A 309 -7.05 31.54 8.66
CA VAL A 309 -6.58 30.84 9.86
C VAL A 309 -6.13 31.88 10.90
N GLY A 310 -6.57 31.74 12.16
CA GLY A 310 -6.35 32.77 13.20
C GLY A 310 -7.27 33.98 13.13
N GLY A 311 -7.98 34.18 12.02
CA GLY A 311 -8.92 35.28 11.84
C GLY A 311 -10.31 35.04 12.44
N PRO A 312 -11.23 36.02 12.28
CA PRO A 312 -12.59 35.92 12.80
C PRO A 312 -13.34 34.70 12.23
N ARG A 313 -14.39 34.26 12.93
CA ARG A 313 -15.25 33.15 12.48
C ARG A 313 -15.97 33.46 11.16
N LYS A 314 -16.24 34.75 10.87
CA LYS A 314 -16.86 35.20 9.62
C LYS A 314 -15.92 34.95 8.44
N PRO A 315 -16.39 34.32 7.35
CA PRO A 315 -15.56 34.08 6.16
C PRO A 315 -15.21 35.40 5.45
N SER A 316 -14.03 35.47 4.85
CA SER A 316 -13.61 36.62 4.04
C SER A 316 -14.31 36.65 2.68
N LYS A 317 -14.61 35.49 2.11
CA LYS A 317 -15.36 35.32 0.86
C LYS A 317 -16.28 34.10 0.94
N ARG A 318 -17.38 34.10 0.19
CA ARG A 318 -18.29 32.95 0.06
C ARG A 318 -19.03 33.00 -1.28
N GLY A 319 -19.51 31.86 -1.74
CA GLY A 319 -20.29 31.75 -2.97
C GLY A 319 -20.88 30.36 -3.18
N GLY A 320 -21.46 30.15 -4.35
CA GLY A 320 -21.91 28.84 -4.82
C GLY A 320 -21.75 28.73 -6.34
N LEU A 321 -21.52 27.51 -6.81
CA LEU A 321 -21.29 27.18 -8.22
C LEU A 321 -21.77 25.74 -8.49
N ASP A 322 -21.90 25.39 -9.76
CA ASP A 322 -22.28 24.06 -10.26
C ASP A 322 -21.26 23.48 -11.27
N ARG A 323 -20.21 24.23 -11.59
CA ARG A 323 -19.12 23.84 -12.49
C ARG A 323 -17.88 23.33 -11.74
N PRO A 324 -17.08 22.43 -12.33
CA PRO A 324 -15.96 21.80 -11.64
C PRO A 324 -14.77 22.72 -11.35
N LEU A 325 -14.68 23.90 -11.97
CA LEU A 325 -13.57 24.83 -11.78
C LEU A 325 -14.03 26.08 -11.02
N LEU A 326 -13.59 26.20 -9.77
CA LEU A 326 -13.71 27.42 -8.97
C LEU A 326 -12.50 28.32 -9.24
N LYS A 327 -12.75 29.48 -9.85
CA LYS A 327 -11.78 30.59 -9.94
C LYS A 327 -11.91 31.44 -8.67
N LEU A 328 -10.93 31.32 -7.77
CA LEU A 328 -10.94 31.97 -6.47
C LEU A 328 -9.97 33.16 -6.45
N HIS A 329 -10.50 34.38 -6.34
CA HIS A 329 -9.67 35.56 -6.14
C HIS A 329 -9.07 35.53 -4.73
N ALA A 330 -7.74 35.42 -4.64
CA ALA A 330 -7.02 35.50 -3.37
C ALA A 330 -7.27 36.87 -2.72
N PRO A 331 -7.52 36.93 -1.40
CA PRO A 331 -7.58 38.21 -0.69
C PRO A 331 -6.27 39.01 -0.89
N PRO A 332 -6.34 40.34 -1.08
CA PRO A 332 -5.14 41.17 -1.21
C PRO A 332 -4.44 41.33 0.16
N GLY A 333 -3.22 41.85 0.12
CA GLY A 333 -2.44 42.20 1.31
C GLY A 333 -1.29 41.23 1.60
N VAL A 334 -0.99 41.09 2.89
CA VAL A 334 0.14 40.30 3.41
C VAL A 334 -0.11 38.79 3.34
N SER A 335 0.98 38.00 3.37
CA SER A 335 0.96 36.54 3.29
C SER A 335 0.14 35.93 4.41
N ARG A 336 -0.80 35.03 4.08
CA ARG A 336 -1.73 34.42 5.05
C ARG A 336 -2.15 33.03 4.61
N LEU A 337 -2.42 32.17 5.59
CA LEU A 337 -3.05 30.88 5.37
C LEU A 337 -4.57 30.99 5.51
N PHE A 338 -5.30 30.50 4.50
CA PHE A 338 -6.74 30.38 4.51
C PHE A 338 -7.18 28.92 4.52
N LEU A 339 -8.41 28.68 4.96
CA LEU A 339 -9.13 27.43 4.76
C LEU A 339 -10.27 27.68 3.78
N LEU A 340 -10.24 26.97 2.66
CA LEU A 340 -11.36 26.90 1.72
C LEU A 340 -12.27 25.75 2.18
N SER A 341 -13.48 26.11 2.60
CA SER A 341 -14.53 25.17 2.94
C SER A 341 -15.46 25.01 1.75
N VAL A 342 -15.70 23.77 1.30
CA VAL A 342 -16.66 23.42 0.24
C VAL A 342 -17.67 22.44 0.79
N ARG A 343 -18.96 22.65 0.50
CA ARG A 343 -20.06 21.79 0.94
C ARG A 343 -20.93 21.41 -0.26
N ALA A 344 -21.15 20.10 -0.42
CA ALA A 344 -22.04 19.49 -1.40
C ALA A 344 -22.44 18.09 -0.90
N ASN A 345 -23.59 17.56 -1.33
CA ASN A 345 -23.98 16.17 -1.06
C ASN A 345 -23.96 15.75 0.43
N GLY A 346 -24.32 16.68 1.32
CA GLY A 346 -24.27 16.48 2.78
C GLY A 346 -22.86 16.40 3.38
N VAL A 347 -21.81 16.55 2.57
CA VAL A 347 -20.40 16.48 2.97
C VAL A 347 -19.77 17.86 2.94
N GLN A 348 -18.82 18.11 3.84
CA GLN A 348 -18.00 19.32 3.86
C GLN A 348 -16.52 18.94 3.84
N GLN A 349 -15.76 19.54 2.94
CA GLN A 349 -14.29 19.49 2.94
C GLN A 349 -13.71 20.86 3.27
N ARG A 350 -12.62 20.89 4.04
CA ARG A 350 -11.87 22.09 4.40
C ARG A 350 -10.42 21.89 3.99
N VAL A 351 -9.96 22.59 2.97
CA VAL A 351 -8.59 22.45 2.45
C VAL A 351 -7.77 23.71 2.73
N PRO A 352 -6.45 23.58 3.00
CA PRO A 352 -5.55 24.73 3.07
C PRO A 352 -5.49 25.47 1.73
N TYR A 353 -5.45 26.80 1.81
CA TYR A 353 -5.28 27.69 0.66
C TYR A 353 -4.28 28.79 1.04
N PRO A 354 -2.98 28.58 0.80
CA PRO A 354 -1.94 29.56 1.11
C PRO A 354 -1.98 30.74 0.13
N VAL A 355 -1.87 31.95 0.66
CA VAL A 355 -1.77 33.19 -0.11
C VAL A 355 -0.46 33.89 0.21
N GLN A 356 0.34 34.16 -0.81
CA GLN A 356 1.63 34.86 -0.73
C GLN A 356 1.45 36.35 -1.03
N ALA A 357 2.04 37.23 -0.23
CA ALA A 357 2.03 38.67 -0.48
C ALA A 357 2.67 39.03 -1.83
N ALA A 358 2.16 40.09 -2.47
CA ALA A 358 2.80 40.69 -3.64
C ALA A 358 4.07 41.47 -3.24
N GLU A 359 4.00 42.20 -2.12
CA GLU A 359 5.14 42.84 -1.49
C GLU A 359 5.83 41.82 -0.56
N ILE A 360 6.98 41.32 -1.00
CA ILE A 360 7.76 40.31 -0.29
C ILE A 360 8.57 40.93 0.85
N VAL A 361 8.90 40.14 1.88
CA VAL A 361 9.70 40.61 3.02
C VAL A 361 11.20 40.34 2.86
N ALA A 362 11.57 39.61 1.81
CA ALA A 362 12.96 39.30 1.48
C ALA A 362 13.78 40.57 1.23
N GLY A 363 15.09 40.49 1.44
CA GLY A 363 16.04 41.53 1.02
C GLY A 363 16.04 41.68 -0.50
N ASP A 364 16.61 42.78 -1.02
CA ASP A 364 16.70 42.99 -2.47
C ASP A 364 17.60 41.95 -3.14
N ASP A 365 18.68 41.56 -2.45
CA ASP A 365 19.63 40.53 -2.84
C ASP A 365 20.15 39.74 -1.62
N THR A 366 21.17 38.92 -1.82
CA THR A 366 21.77 38.05 -0.78
C THR A 366 22.78 38.75 0.13
N SER A 367 23.16 39.99 -0.18
CA SER A 367 24.08 40.80 0.63
C SER A 367 23.38 41.51 1.79
N ASP A 368 22.08 41.80 1.65
CA ASP A 368 21.23 42.35 2.72
C ASP A 368 19.98 41.49 2.94
N PRO A 369 20.13 40.26 3.49
CA PRO A 369 19.01 39.38 3.75
C PRO A 369 18.03 40.01 4.74
N ARG A 370 16.72 39.89 4.49
CA ARG A 370 15.65 40.41 5.35
C ARG A 370 14.48 39.45 5.48
N GLY A 371 13.73 39.59 6.58
CA GLY A 371 12.47 38.88 6.76
C GLY A 371 12.58 37.37 6.97
N VAL A 372 11.41 36.75 7.08
CA VAL A 372 11.25 35.32 7.38
C VAL A 372 10.44 34.66 6.27
N LEU A 373 10.95 33.52 5.77
CA LEU A 373 10.22 32.64 4.87
C LEU A 373 9.60 31.48 5.66
N VAL A 374 8.28 31.34 5.62
CA VAL A 374 7.55 30.23 6.22
C VAL A 374 7.25 29.18 5.15
N VAL A 375 7.68 27.95 5.37
CA VAL A 375 7.54 26.82 4.45
C VAL A 375 6.48 25.86 4.96
N LEU A 376 5.41 25.65 4.19
CA LEU A 376 4.39 24.64 4.46
C LEU A 376 4.81 23.27 3.91
N PRO A 377 4.55 22.16 4.64
CA PRO A 377 4.97 20.82 4.24
C PRO A 377 3.95 20.15 3.31
N ALA A 378 3.66 20.77 2.17
CA ALA A 378 2.64 20.32 1.23
C ALA A 378 2.94 18.92 0.65
N ILE A 379 4.22 18.55 0.52
CA ILE A 379 4.62 17.19 0.13
C ILE A 379 4.20 16.18 1.19
N THR A 380 4.35 16.51 2.47
CA THR A 380 3.91 15.60 3.55
C THR A 380 2.39 15.55 3.64
N TRP A 381 1.69 16.67 3.44
CA TRP A 381 0.23 16.69 3.36
C TRP A 381 -0.29 15.73 2.29
N GLN A 382 0.27 15.76 1.08
CA GLN A 382 -0.14 14.87 -0.01
C GLN A 382 0.42 13.45 0.12
N GLY A 383 1.63 13.29 0.65
CA GLY A 383 2.28 12.00 0.84
C GLY A 383 1.60 11.10 1.87
N ARG A 384 0.84 11.70 2.80
CA ARG A 384 0.04 11.01 3.81
C ARG A 384 -1.47 11.01 3.52
N ASN A 385 -1.91 11.66 2.45
CA ASN A 385 -3.31 11.75 2.07
C ASN A 385 -3.77 10.43 1.46
N PRO A 386 -4.64 9.59 2.08
CA PRO A 386 -4.99 8.27 1.55
C PRO A 386 -5.88 8.35 0.29
N VAL A 387 -5.25 8.42 -0.87
CA VAL A 387 -5.90 8.42 -2.18
C VAL A 387 -5.25 7.38 -3.08
N ASP A 388 -6.10 6.61 -3.76
CA ASP A 388 -5.74 5.75 -4.88
C ASP A 388 -5.69 6.58 -6.18
N ASP A 389 -4.48 6.85 -6.67
CA ASP A 389 -4.19 7.64 -7.87
C ASP A 389 -4.13 6.78 -9.14
N ASP A 390 -3.98 5.45 -9.01
CA ASP A 390 -3.69 4.55 -10.14
C ASP A 390 -4.63 3.35 -10.29
N GLY A 391 -5.67 3.29 -9.45
CA GLY A 391 -6.82 2.41 -9.57
C GLY A 391 -6.55 0.97 -9.16
N ASP A 392 -5.51 0.72 -8.37
CA ASP A 392 -5.14 -0.63 -7.91
C ASP A 392 -5.88 -1.02 -6.62
N GLY A 393 -6.53 -0.07 -5.94
CA GLY A 393 -7.26 -0.26 -4.69
C GLY A 393 -6.41 -0.10 -3.43
N LEU A 394 -5.15 0.33 -3.57
CA LEU A 394 -4.25 0.67 -2.48
C LEU A 394 -4.04 2.19 -2.45
N PRO A 395 -4.23 2.87 -1.31
CA PRO A 395 -3.85 4.27 -1.20
C PRO A 395 -2.35 4.43 -1.48
N ASN A 396 -1.97 5.25 -2.48
CA ASN A 396 -0.57 5.50 -2.77
C ASN A 396 -0.03 6.44 -1.70
N LEU A 397 0.83 5.97 -0.80
CA LEU A 397 1.36 6.79 0.30
C LEU A 397 2.88 6.76 0.26
N LEU A 398 3.52 7.90 0.52
CA LEU A 398 4.99 7.94 0.66
C LEU A 398 5.43 7.11 1.89
N ASP A 399 4.61 7.05 2.93
CA ASP A 399 4.81 6.15 4.09
C ASP A 399 4.86 4.66 3.68
N ARG A 400 4.25 4.29 2.54
CA ARG A 400 4.26 2.92 2.00
C ARG A 400 5.29 2.73 0.88
N GLY A 401 6.13 3.72 0.60
CA GLY A 401 7.10 3.63 -0.49
C GLY A 401 6.50 3.85 -1.88
N LEU A 402 5.23 4.28 -1.97
CA LEU A 402 4.50 4.35 -3.24
C LEU A 402 4.58 5.76 -3.83
N PRO A 403 4.71 5.89 -5.17
CA PRO A 403 4.75 7.18 -5.83
C PRO A 403 3.37 7.87 -5.81
N ILE A 404 3.35 9.19 -5.71
CA ILE A 404 2.10 9.99 -5.75
C ILE A 404 2.11 11.03 -6.87
N ARG A 405 0.93 11.47 -7.32
CA ARG A 405 0.77 12.48 -8.37
C ARG A 405 0.12 13.76 -7.83
N LEU A 406 0.87 14.84 -7.69
CA LEU A 406 0.36 16.09 -7.09
C LEU A 406 -0.71 16.78 -7.94
N SER A 407 -0.71 16.59 -9.26
CA SER A 407 -1.57 17.33 -10.20
C SER A 407 -3.05 16.93 -10.19
N SER A 408 -3.42 15.80 -9.59
CA SER A 408 -4.78 15.24 -9.69
C SER A 408 -5.33 14.74 -8.35
N ARG A 409 -4.65 15.02 -7.25
CA ARG A 409 -4.87 14.37 -5.95
C ARG A 409 -5.65 15.26 -5.00
N VAL A 410 -6.97 15.05 -4.97
CA VAL A 410 -7.86 15.76 -4.02
C VAL A 410 -7.51 15.39 -2.58
N PHE A 411 -7.86 16.24 -1.61
CA PHE A 411 -7.79 15.84 -0.22
C PHE A 411 -8.90 14.82 0.14
N SER A 412 -8.52 13.74 0.82
CA SER A 412 -9.43 12.72 1.32
C SER A 412 -10.11 13.15 2.65
N GLY A 413 -11.09 12.37 3.10
CA GLY A 413 -11.80 12.61 4.36
C GLY A 413 -12.41 14.02 4.44
N THR A 414 -12.09 14.74 5.52
CA THR A 414 -12.59 16.10 5.79
C THR A 414 -11.88 17.21 5.01
N GLY A 415 -10.92 16.87 4.15
CA GLY A 415 -10.12 17.82 3.38
C GLY A 415 -8.89 18.38 4.12
N LEU A 416 -8.82 18.27 5.46
CA LEU A 416 -7.70 18.77 6.23
C LEU A 416 -6.53 17.77 6.21
N PRO A 417 -5.29 18.22 5.96
CA PRO A 417 -4.11 17.35 6.05
C PRO A 417 -3.96 16.73 7.45
N SER A 418 -3.40 15.52 7.50
CA SER A 418 -3.04 14.86 8.77
C SER A 418 -2.05 15.72 9.55
N GLY A 419 -2.35 16.00 10.83
CA GLY A 419 -1.54 16.86 11.70
C GLY A 419 -1.84 18.37 11.58
N PHE A 420 -2.57 18.81 10.57
CA PHE A 420 -2.86 20.25 10.37
C PHE A 420 -3.51 20.93 11.58
N PRO A 421 -4.52 20.33 12.26
CA PRO A 421 -5.14 20.95 13.44
C PRO A 421 -4.21 21.08 14.64
N GLN A 422 -3.15 20.27 14.73
CA GLN A 422 -2.19 20.25 15.84
C GLN A 422 -0.95 21.10 15.56
N ASN A 423 -0.58 21.24 14.27
CA ASN A 423 0.66 21.84 13.84
C ASN A 423 0.44 23.20 13.14
N GLU A 424 0.17 23.20 11.83
CA GLU A 424 0.16 24.42 11.03
C GLU A 424 -1.02 25.33 11.39
N GLY A 425 -2.21 24.78 11.65
CA GLY A 425 -3.37 25.59 12.05
C GLY A 425 -3.09 26.50 13.27
N PRO A 426 -2.67 25.93 14.41
CA PRO A 426 -2.28 26.70 15.60
C PRO A 426 -1.11 27.66 15.39
N LEU A 427 -0.07 27.26 14.65
CA LEU A 427 1.07 28.13 14.35
C LEU A 427 0.62 29.37 13.58
N PHE A 428 -0.13 29.21 12.49
CA PHE A 428 -0.61 30.34 11.71
C PHE A 428 -1.63 31.19 12.47
N SER A 429 -2.41 30.57 13.37
CA SER A 429 -3.25 31.32 14.29
C SER A 429 -2.43 32.18 15.25
N TYR A 430 -1.32 31.67 15.76
CA TYR A 430 -0.41 32.42 16.62
C TYR A 430 0.26 33.58 15.87
N LEU A 431 0.81 33.32 14.68
CA LEU A 431 1.47 34.34 13.85
C LEU A 431 0.52 35.49 13.45
N ASP A 432 -0.75 35.18 13.11
CA ASP A 432 -1.76 36.21 12.79
C ASP A 432 -2.06 37.08 14.03
N ARG A 433 -2.25 36.48 15.21
CA ARG A 433 -2.52 37.19 16.47
C ARG A 433 -1.35 38.07 16.91
N LYS A 434 -0.11 37.65 16.62
CA LYS A 434 1.12 38.41 16.90
C LYS A 434 1.50 39.38 15.78
N HIS A 435 0.66 39.53 14.76
CA HIS A 435 0.87 40.43 13.62
C HIS A 435 2.23 40.22 12.93
N ARG A 436 2.74 38.99 12.90
CA ARG A 436 4.02 38.68 12.28
C ARG A 436 3.92 38.80 10.75
N ARG A 437 4.89 39.50 10.14
CA ARG A 437 5.05 39.57 8.67
C ARG A 437 6.06 38.52 8.22
N TYR A 438 5.74 37.85 7.12
CA TYR A 438 6.53 36.78 6.53
C TYR A 438 6.14 36.58 5.07
N ASP A 439 7.02 35.92 4.31
CA ASP A 439 6.65 35.27 3.07
C ASP A 439 6.25 33.83 3.34
N LEU A 440 5.29 33.33 2.57
CA LEU A 440 4.68 32.02 2.67
C LEU A 440 4.93 31.24 1.39
N THR A 441 5.56 30.07 1.54
CA THR A 441 5.81 29.15 0.44
C THR A 441 5.43 27.71 0.81
N THR A 442 5.59 26.79 -0.14
CA THR A 442 5.50 25.35 0.09
C THR A 442 6.78 24.66 -0.33
N ASP A 443 7.09 23.51 0.28
CA ASP A 443 8.15 22.61 -0.15
C ASP A 443 8.04 22.18 -1.63
N VAL A 444 6.82 22.10 -2.18
CA VAL A 444 6.57 21.92 -3.63
C VAL A 444 7.06 23.11 -4.45
N THR A 445 6.84 24.33 -3.97
CA THR A 445 7.27 25.56 -4.64
C THR A 445 8.81 25.69 -4.62
N LEU A 446 9.44 25.36 -3.48
CA LEU A 446 10.89 25.34 -3.34
C LEU A 446 11.58 24.31 -4.26
N ALA A 447 10.89 23.22 -4.61
CA ALA A 447 11.37 22.22 -5.55
C ALA A 447 10.97 22.48 -7.00
N GLY A 448 10.20 23.55 -7.23
CA GLY A 448 9.69 23.92 -8.55
C GLY A 448 10.74 24.58 -9.44
N PRO A 449 10.36 25.00 -10.66
CA PRO A 449 11.28 25.61 -11.61
C PRO A 449 11.81 26.99 -11.19
N ASN A 450 11.00 27.75 -10.44
CA ASN A 450 11.32 29.12 -10.02
C ASN A 450 11.18 29.25 -8.49
N PRO A 451 12.06 28.62 -7.69
CA PRO A 451 12.00 28.75 -6.25
C PRO A 451 12.44 30.15 -5.81
N PRO A 452 11.91 30.68 -4.69
CA PRO A 452 12.45 31.89 -4.09
C PRO A 452 13.91 31.67 -3.70
N GLU A 453 14.74 32.69 -3.89
CA GLU A 453 16.14 32.65 -3.51
C GLU A 453 16.28 32.73 -1.99
N LEU A 454 16.62 31.60 -1.35
CA LEU A 454 16.65 31.48 0.10
C LEU A 454 17.63 32.46 0.78
N GLY A 455 18.74 32.79 0.11
CA GLY A 455 19.76 33.70 0.62
C GLY A 455 19.31 35.15 0.82
N ARG A 456 18.15 35.54 0.25
CA ARG A 456 17.54 36.86 0.48
C ARG A 456 16.80 36.96 1.81
N TYR A 457 16.62 35.84 2.52
CA TYR A 457 15.94 35.77 3.80
C TYR A 457 16.93 35.68 4.97
N ARG A 458 16.54 36.17 6.15
CA ARG A 458 17.34 35.95 7.39
C ARG A 458 17.06 34.60 8.02
N GLY A 459 15.80 34.19 7.96
CA GLY A 459 15.33 32.97 8.60
C GLY A 459 14.31 32.21 7.79
N ILE A 460 14.33 30.88 7.95
CA ILE A 460 13.35 29.96 7.38
C ILE A 460 12.66 29.21 8.51
N LEU A 461 11.34 29.30 8.56
CA LEU A 461 10.49 28.55 9.49
C LEU A 461 9.80 27.42 8.73
N ILE A 462 10.18 26.17 9.02
CA ILE A 462 9.52 24.99 8.48
C ILE A 462 8.34 24.65 9.38
N ALA A 463 7.13 24.83 8.85
CA ALA A 463 5.89 24.56 9.56
C ALA A 463 5.63 23.05 9.64
N GLY A 464 5.14 22.58 10.78
CA GLY A 464 4.69 21.21 10.99
C GLY A 464 5.72 20.11 10.69
N ASP A 465 5.21 18.90 10.47
CA ASP A 465 6.01 17.70 10.27
C ASP A 465 6.45 17.57 8.80
N ALA A 466 7.48 18.31 8.37
CA ALA A 466 8.08 18.15 7.04
C ALA A 466 8.84 16.81 6.92
N ARG A 467 8.11 15.69 6.83
CA ARG A 467 8.66 14.33 6.90
C ARG A 467 9.50 13.97 5.67
N TRP A 468 9.06 14.37 4.48
CA TRP A 468 9.81 14.24 3.22
C TRP A 468 10.14 15.60 2.65
N LEU A 469 11.36 15.73 2.15
CA LEU A 469 11.79 16.87 1.34
C LEU A 469 12.46 16.41 0.05
N PRO A 470 12.33 17.18 -1.05
CA PRO A 470 13.13 16.95 -2.23
C PRO A 470 14.60 17.20 -1.95
N THR A 471 15.48 16.33 -2.48
CA THR A 471 16.93 16.41 -2.25
C THR A 471 17.49 17.80 -2.57
N ALA A 472 17.00 18.44 -3.64
CA ALA A 472 17.39 19.81 -4.02
C ALA A 472 16.99 20.85 -2.96
N VAL A 473 15.80 20.73 -2.37
CA VAL A 473 15.33 21.61 -1.29
C VAL A 473 16.18 21.39 -0.03
N GLY A 474 16.47 20.14 0.31
CA GLY A 474 17.36 19.81 1.43
C GLY A 474 18.75 20.44 1.27
N LYS A 475 19.35 20.33 0.07
CA LYS A 475 20.64 20.95 -0.26
C LYS A 475 20.58 22.48 -0.14
N ALA A 476 19.51 23.11 -0.64
CA ALA A 476 19.32 24.56 -0.56
C ALA A 476 19.21 25.04 0.89
N LEU A 477 18.45 24.34 1.74
CA LEU A 477 18.34 24.64 3.18
C LEU A 477 19.67 24.50 3.92
N ARG A 478 20.46 23.45 3.61
CA ARG A 478 21.81 23.29 4.18
C ARG A 478 22.75 24.41 3.75
N THR A 479 22.72 24.79 2.48
CA THR A 479 23.55 25.89 1.94
C THR A 479 23.18 27.22 2.61
N PHE A 480 21.88 27.49 2.73
CA PHE A 480 21.36 28.66 3.44
C PHE A 480 21.86 28.72 4.90
N ALA A 481 21.73 27.64 5.65
CA ALA A 481 22.20 27.58 7.04
C ALA A 481 23.73 27.73 7.12
N GLN A 482 24.49 27.08 6.25
CA GLN A 482 25.95 27.20 6.20
C GLN A 482 26.41 28.64 5.96
N ALA A 483 25.67 29.39 5.14
CA ALA A 483 25.96 30.78 4.81
C ALA A 483 25.64 31.78 5.95
N GLY A 484 24.95 31.36 7.02
CA GLY A 484 24.60 32.22 8.14
C GLY A 484 23.10 32.26 8.48
N GLY A 485 22.25 31.65 7.66
CA GLY A 485 20.80 31.68 7.86
C GLY A 485 20.33 30.86 9.07
N THR A 486 19.21 31.28 9.66
CA THR A 486 18.55 30.56 10.76
C THR A 486 17.44 29.66 10.21
N VAL A 487 17.45 28.36 10.53
CA VAL A 487 16.36 27.43 10.20
C VAL A 487 15.70 26.94 11.48
N VAL A 488 14.39 27.13 11.59
CA VAL A 488 13.58 26.57 12.68
C VAL A 488 12.70 25.46 12.12
N SER A 489 12.79 24.26 12.70
CA SER A 489 11.89 23.14 12.39
C SER A 489 10.91 22.91 13.54
N MET A 490 9.61 23.10 13.25
CA MET A 490 8.54 22.99 14.25
C MET A 490 8.05 21.56 14.49
N GLY A 491 8.23 20.67 13.51
CA GLY A 491 7.72 19.31 13.56
C GLY A 491 8.67 18.29 14.18
N THR A 492 8.11 17.12 14.46
CA THR A 492 8.81 15.94 14.97
C THR A 492 8.84 14.85 13.90
N ASP A 493 9.83 13.94 13.90
CA ASP A 493 10.07 13.01 12.78
C ASP A 493 10.20 13.73 11.40
N SER A 494 10.61 15.00 11.43
CA SER A 494 10.81 15.87 10.25
C SER A 494 12.23 15.73 9.69
N LEU A 495 12.37 16.01 8.39
CA LEU A 495 13.64 16.19 7.70
C LEU A 495 14.54 14.94 7.64
N ARG A 496 13.96 13.74 7.84
CA ARG A 496 14.68 12.46 7.83
C ARG A 496 14.47 11.64 6.56
N ARG A 497 13.64 12.09 5.61
CA ARG A 497 13.32 11.35 4.40
C ARG A 497 13.43 12.24 3.19
N GLU A 498 13.80 11.63 2.08
CA GLU A 498 13.87 12.28 0.78
C GLU A 498 12.80 11.75 -0.17
N VAL A 499 12.47 12.54 -1.18
CA VAL A 499 11.57 12.14 -2.27
C VAL A 499 11.92 12.93 -3.53
N LYS A 500 11.82 12.31 -4.71
CA LYS A 500 12.12 13.00 -5.97
C LYS A 500 10.87 13.63 -6.56
N LEU A 501 10.88 14.95 -6.75
CA LEU A 501 9.86 15.65 -7.55
C LEU A 501 10.27 15.66 -9.02
N THR A 502 9.38 15.18 -9.88
CA THR A 502 9.56 15.19 -11.34
C THR A 502 8.90 16.41 -11.99
N ALA A 503 9.34 16.77 -13.21
CA ALA A 503 8.73 17.85 -13.99
C ALA A 503 7.22 17.64 -14.26
N ARG A 504 6.74 16.39 -14.26
CA ARG A 504 5.32 16.02 -14.39
C ARG A 504 4.57 16.01 -13.05
N GLN A 505 5.08 16.72 -12.03
CA GLN A 505 4.44 16.83 -10.71
C GLN A 505 4.19 15.48 -10.02
N ARG A 506 5.08 14.50 -10.26
CA ARG A 506 5.09 13.22 -9.54
C ARG A 506 6.17 13.21 -8.47
N LEU A 507 5.82 12.72 -7.30
CA LEU A 507 6.76 12.38 -6.23
C LEU A 507 7.04 10.88 -6.31
N ILE A 508 8.30 10.53 -6.54
CA ILE A 508 8.75 9.15 -6.75
C ILE A 508 9.94 8.84 -5.83
N ASP A 509 10.24 7.56 -5.67
CA ASP A 509 11.38 7.04 -4.92
C ASP A 509 11.48 7.63 -3.49
N PRO A 510 10.40 7.64 -2.68
CA PRO A 510 10.49 8.07 -1.29
C PRO A 510 11.43 7.15 -0.51
N THR A 511 12.34 7.73 0.26
CA THR A 511 13.25 6.96 1.09
C THR A 511 12.59 6.55 2.40
N PRO A 512 13.05 5.45 3.04
CA PRO A 512 12.82 5.26 4.47
C PRO A 512 13.48 6.40 5.29
N ALA A 513 13.18 6.44 6.59
CA ALA A 513 13.82 7.38 7.50
C ALA A 513 15.33 7.12 7.59
N ALA A 514 16.15 8.13 7.31
CA ALA A 514 17.56 8.10 7.58
C ALA A 514 17.83 8.13 9.10
N ASP A 515 19.01 7.67 9.51
CA ASP A 515 19.45 7.67 10.91
C ASP A 515 19.58 9.09 11.48
N THR A 516 19.91 10.06 10.63
CA THR A 516 19.99 11.47 10.98
C THR A 516 19.00 12.30 10.17
N ASP A 517 18.61 13.46 10.71
CA ASP A 517 17.89 14.48 9.95
C ASP A 517 18.81 15.22 8.96
N LEU A 518 18.22 16.15 8.20
CA LEU A 518 18.88 16.97 7.20
C LEU A 518 20.11 17.74 7.73
N PHE A 519 20.17 18.04 9.03
CA PHE A 519 21.26 18.80 9.65
C PHE A 519 22.20 17.93 10.50
N GLY A 520 21.99 16.61 10.50
CA GLY A 520 22.86 15.63 11.15
C GLY A 520 22.43 15.23 12.56
N ALA A 521 21.24 15.62 13.02
CA ALA A 521 20.72 15.21 14.32
C ALA A 521 20.23 13.74 14.27
N ARG A 522 20.73 12.88 15.17
CA ARG A 522 20.22 11.51 15.34
C ARG A 522 19.06 11.55 16.33
N LEU A 523 17.88 11.15 15.89
CA LEU A 523 16.66 11.38 16.63
C LEU A 523 16.08 10.07 17.19
N SER A 524 15.57 10.10 18.42
CA SER A 524 14.85 8.95 18.98
C SER A 524 13.54 8.72 18.23
N PRO A 525 12.91 7.55 18.34
CA PRO A 525 11.47 7.45 18.11
C PRO A 525 10.72 8.47 19.00
N ARG A 526 9.52 8.89 18.58
CA ARG A 526 8.66 9.74 19.41
C ARG A 526 8.30 9.00 20.70
N ILE A 527 8.58 9.61 21.84
CA ILE A 527 8.28 9.08 23.16
C ILE A 527 6.96 9.68 23.61
N ARG A 528 5.99 8.83 23.94
CA ARG A 528 4.73 9.26 24.54
C ARG A 528 4.94 9.52 26.02
N VAL A 529 4.31 10.57 26.52
CA VAL A 529 4.47 11.01 27.90
C VAL A 529 3.15 10.87 28.64
N ASP A 530 3.19 10.23 29.80
CA ASP A 530 2.03 10.09 30.69
C ASP A 530 1.75 11.40 31.44
N PRO A 531 0.49 11.67 31.83
CA PRO A 531 0.17 12.81 32.68
C PRO A 531 1.00 12.81 33.97
N GLY A 532 1.60 13.95 34.31
CA GLY A 532 2.42 14.12 35.51
C GLY A 532 3.90 13.74 35.37
N ALA A 533 4.35 13.35 34.17
CA ALA A 533 5.77 13.14 33.91
C ALA A 533 6.60 14.42 34.14
N PRO A 534 7.89 14.29 34.47
CA PRO A 534 8.80 15.43 34.63
C PRO A 534 8.79 16.35 33.42
N ALA A 535 8.91 17.64 33.67
CA ALA A 535 9.03 18.63 32.62
C ALA A 535 10.36 18.47 31.86
N ILE A 536 10.37 18.98 30.63
CA ILE A 536 11.61 19.20 29.88
C ILE A 536 12.18 20.54 30.36
N GLU A 537 13.39 20.54 30.90
CA GLU A 537 13.99 21.68 31.60
C GLU A 537 15.17 22.25 30.82
N ASN A 538 15.29 23.56 30.75
CA ASN A 538 16.46 24.20 30.14
C ASN A 538 17.71 23.96 30.98
N VAL A 539 18.82 23.67 30.30
CA VAL A 539 20.13 23.44 30.96
C VAL A 539 21.24 24.29 30.35
N LYS A 540 21.12 24.64 29.07
CA LYS A 540 22.10 25.46 28.35
C LYS A 540 21.37 26.55 27.57
N ASP A 541 21.85 27.79 27.68
CA ASP A 541 21.29 28.90 26.91
C ASP A 541 22.31 30.03 26.64
N THR A 542 23.16 29.83 25.65
CA THR A 542 24.17 30.84 25.24
C THR A 542 23.65 31.87 24.24
N ILE A 543 22.38 31.73 23.83
CA ILE A 543 21.76 32.55 22.80
C ILE A 543 20.40 33.11 23.25
N ASP A 544 20.11 33.13 24.54
CA ASP A 544 18.88 33.70 25.10
C ASP A 544 17.60 33.15 24.44
N LEU A 545 17.57 31.83 24.21
CA LEU A 545 16.44 31.12 23.61
C LEU A 545 15.28 30.93 24.61
N PHE A 546 15.59 30.86 25.91
CA PHE A 546 14.62 30.61 26.97
C PHE A 546 14.36 31.83 27.88
N GLU A 547 15.03 32.96 27.62
CA GLU A 547 15.03 34.18 28.46
C GLU A 547 13.63 34.72 28.81
N ASP A 548 12.67 34.64 27.87
CA ASP A 548 11.30 35.18 28.07
C ASP A 548 10.36 34.24 28.85
N GLY A 549 10.83 33.06 29.24
CA GLY A 549 10.05 32.04 29.93
C GLY A 549 10.79 31.47 31.14
N THR A 550 10.23 30.43 31.76
CA THR A 550 10.90 29.73 32.86
C THR A 550 11.88 28.66 32.38
N GLY A 551 11.91 28.36 31.08
CA GLY A 551 12.69 27.26 30.51
C GLY A 551 12.12 25.84 30.77
N SER A 552 10.99 25.73 31.47
CA SER A 552 10.34 24.46 31.83
C SER A 552 9.14 24.15 30.93
N PHE A 553 9.10 22.96 30.34
CA PHE A 553 8.05 22.53 29.41
C PHE A 553 7.38 21.25 29.88
N ALA A 554 6.18 21.38 30.47
CA ALA A 554 5.40 20.26 31.02
C ALA A 554 4.11 19.99 30.21
N GLY A 555 3.59 18.77 30.31
CA GLY A 555 2.25 18.43 29.81
C GLY A 555 2.14 18.26 28.28
N PHE A 556 3.24 18.18 27.54
CA PHE A 556 3.22 17.82 26.13
C PHE A 556 2.88 16.33 25.95
N ALA A 557 2.22 15.97 24.84
CA ALA A 557 1.79 14.58 24.59
C ALA A 557 2.96 13.60 24.38
N GLY A 558 4.13 14.15 24.07
CA GLY A 558 5.35 13.41 23.82
C GLY A 558 6.49 14.31 23.41
N TYR A 559 7.66 13.71 23.17
CA TYR A 559 8.83 14.39 22.66
C TYR A 559 9.75 13.47 21.85
N GLU A 560 10.68 14.06 21.11
CA GLU A 560 11.74 13.40 20.33
C GLU A 560 13.09 13.91 20.82
N ARG A 561 13.96 13.01 21.29
CA ARG A 561 15.30 13.34 21.79
C ARG A 561 16.27 13.50 20.61
N THR A 562 17.25 14.37 20.78
CA THR A 562 18.45 14.43 19.94
C THR A 562 19.58 13.64 20.61
N LEU A 563 19.83 12.43 20.12
CA LEU A 563 20.64 11.40 20.77
C LEU A 563 22.15 11.63 20.65
N ASN A 564 22.59 12.29 19.58
CA ASN A 564 24.00 12.52 19.28
C ASN A 564 24.50 13.91 19.74
N LEU A 565 23.77 14.57 20.64
CA LEU A 565 24.20 15.80 21.29
C LEU A 565 24.37 15.55 22.79
N THR A 566 25.41 16.14 23.35
CA THR A 566 25.69 16.24 24.78
C THR A 566 25.78 17.72 25.15
N GLU A 567 25.69 18.04 26.44
CA GLU A 567 25.75 19.42 26.92
C GLU A 567 27.08 20.11 26.56
N ASP A 568 28.18 19.36 26.59
CA ASP A 568 29.52 19.82 26.23
C ASP A 568 29.76 19.98 24.72
N ASP A 569 28.81 19.59 23.86
CA ASP A 569 28.98 19.76 22.41
C ASP A 569 29.14 21.28 22.10
N PRO A 570 30.26 21.71 21.50
CA PRO A 570 30.52 23.13 21.24
C PRO A 570 29.56 23.71 20.21
N ARG A 571 28.88 22.87 19.41
CA ARG A 571 27.85 23.30 18.47
C ARG A 571 26.52 23.54 19.17
N LEU A 572 26.26 22.93 20.31
CA LEU A 572 25.01 23.10 21.06
C LEU A 572 25.03 24.46 21.76
N LEU A 573 24.17 25.37 21.32
CA LEU A 573 24.12 26.74 21.83
C LEU A 573 23.01 26.93 22.87
N ALA A 574 21.88 26.23 22.71
CA ALA A 574 20.84 26.18 23.74
C ALA A 574 20.14 24.82 23.73
N SER A 575 19.70 24.35 24.90
CA SER A 575 18.94 23.11 25.03
C SER A 575 18.03 23.07 26.25
N ALA A 576 16.89 22.40 26.07
CA ALA A 576 16.09 21.85 27.15
C ALA A 576 16.07 20.32 27.06
N VAL A 577 16.29 19.65 28.18
CA VAL A 577 16.54 18.21 28.29
C VAL A 577 15.42 17.52 29.06
N ASP A 578 15.25 16.23 28.81
CA ASP A 578 14.38 15.40 29.64
C ASP A 578 15.08 14.93 30.93
N ALA A 579 14.37 14.14 31.74
CA ALA A 579 14.91 13.57 32.99
C ALA A 579 16.17 12.69 32.81
N SER A 580 16.50 12.27 31.58
CA SER A 580 17.73 11.52 31.27
C SER A 580 18.90 12.42 30.86
N GLY A 581 18.71 13.74 30.87
CA GLY A 581 19.71 14.72 30.42
C GLY A 581 19.87 14.77 28.90
N LYS A 582 18.93 14.20 28.12
CA LYS A 582 19.01 14.20 26.66
C LYS A 582 18.26 15.40 26.06
N PRO A 583 18.88 16.18 25.14
CA PRO A 583 18.22 17.33 24.52
C PRO A 583 16.94 16.96 23.79
N VAL A 584 15.87 17.71 24.04
CA VAL A 584 14.59 17.65 23.33
C VAL A 584 14.44 18.92 22.49
N VAL A 585 14.43 20.08 23.16
CA VAL A 585 14.60 21.37 22.48
C VAL A 585 16.10 21.57 22.28
N ALA A 586 16.54 21.85 21.07
CA ALA A 586 17.95 22.04 20.75
C ALA A 586 18.14 23.14 19.71
N ALA A 587 19.08 24.03 19.98
CA ALA A 587 19.58 25.02 19.04
C ALA A 587 21.08 24.77 18.81
N VAL A 588 21.44 24.46 17.57
CA VAL A 588 22.80 24.05 17.18
C VAL A 588 23.37 24.94 16.10
N ARG A 589 24.66 25.25 16.22
CA ARG A 589 25.43 25.92 15.18
C ARG A 589 25.65 24.99 13.99
N PHE A 590 25.38 25.48 12.79
CA PHE A 590 25.57 24.74 11.54
C PHE A 590 26.24 25.62 10.49
N GLY A 591 27.56 25.43 10.28
CA GLY A 591 28.36 26.41 9.55
C GLY A 591 28.35 27.75 10.27
N LYS A 592 27.99 28.83 9.57
CA LYS A 592 27.83 30.17 10.16
C LYS A 592 26.44 30.42 10.76
N GLY A 593 25.45 29.57 10.45
CA GLY A 593 24.06 29.76 10.83
C GLY A 593 23.62 28.93 12.02
N LEU A 594 22.31 28.88 12.21
CA LEU A 594 21.64 28.31 13.39
C LEU A 594 20.50 27.38 12.98
N ILE A 595 20.45 26.19 13.57
CA ILE A 595 19.33 25.26 13.44
C ILE A 595 18.64 25.14 14.80
N ILE A 596 17.34 25.42 14.85
CA ILE A 596 16.55 25.26 16.08
C ILE A 596 15.46 24.21 15.84
N ARG A 597 15.33 23.30 16.81
CA ARG A 597 14.35 22.23 16.83
C ARG A 597 13.68 22.22 18.20
N THR A 598 12.35 22.11 18.22
CA THR A 598 11.60 22.03 19.47
C THR A 598 11.62 20.62 20.06
N GLY A 599 11.50 19.58 19.23
CA GLY A 599 11.40 18.18 19.69
C GLY A 599 10.12 17.85 20.47
N LEU A 600 9.32 18.84 20.84
CA LEU A 600 8.07 18.70 21.59
C LEU A 600 6.91 18.34 20.64
N VAL A 601 6.22 17.23 20.90
CA VAL A 601 5.05 16.81 20.12
C VAL A 601 3.88 17.77 20.37
N ASP A 602 3.19 18.15 19.28
CA ASP A 602 2.08 19.11 19.29
C ASP A 602 2.44 20.51 19.83
N PHE A 603 3.72 20.90 19.74
CA PHE A 603 4.20 22.20 20.24
C PHE A 603 3.34 23.38 19.79
N ALA A 604 3.01 23.44 18.51
CA ALA A 604 2.23 24.54 17.94
C ALA A 604 0.84 24.68 18.58
N SER A 605 0.21 23.56 18.97
CA SER A 605 -1.11 23.56 19.63
C SER A 605 -1.10 24.27 20.98
N ARG A 606 0.05 24.30 21.66
CA ARG A 606 0.24 24.90 22.98
C ARG A 606 0.54 26.39 22.94
N LEU A 607 0.94 26.94 21.79
CA LEU A 607 1.35 28.35 21.64
C LEU A 607 0.32 29.38 22.14
N ASN A 608 -0.96 29.02 22.16
CA ASN A 608 -2.04 29.93 22.54
C ASN A 608 -2.47 29.78 24.01
N ALA A 609 -1.99 28.75 24.71
CA ALA A 609 -2.43 28.38 26.06
C ALA A 609 -1.26 28.22 27.06
N ASP A 610 -0.05 27.98 26.58
CA ASP A 610 1.15 27.76 27.38
C ASP A 610 2.11 28.96 27.22
N ARG A 611 2.47 29.58 28.35
CA ARG A 611 3.33 30.77 28.37
C ARG A 611 4.76 30.45 27.93
N ASN A 612 5.32 29.31 28.33
CA ASN A 612 6.68 28.91 27.98
C ASN A 612 6.77 28.51 26.51
N ALA A 613 5.75 27.81 25.98
CA ALA A 613 5.69 27.54 24.54
C ALA A 613 5.60 28.84 23.72
N ALA A 614 4.77 29.79 24.15
CA ALA A 614 4.67 31.10 23.51
C ALA A 614 5.98 31.89 23.59
N ALA A 615 6.65 31.92 24.76
CA ALA A 615 7.93 32.57 24.96
C ALA A 615 9.02 31.99 24.06
N LEU A 616 9.13 30.65 23.99
CA LEU A 616 10.07 29.97 23.11
C LEU A 616 9.82 30.32 21.63
N MET A 617 8.55 30.40 21.19
CA MET A 617 8.22 30.82 19.83
C MET A 617 8.60 32.27 19.54
N GLU A 618 8.45 33.20 20.48
CA GLU A 618 8.91 34.57 20.31
C GLU A 618 10.44 34.67 20.21
N ALA A 619 11.15 33.92 21.06
CA ALA A 619 12.61 33.84 21.00
C ALA A 619 13.09 33.27 19.65
N MET A 620 12.50 32.15 19.21
CA MET A 620 12.76 31.59 17.87
C MET A 620 12.45 32.59 16.76
N TRP A 621 11.34 33.33 16.86
CA TRP A 621 10.99 34.36 15.88
C TRP A 621 12.04 35.48 15.83
N ARG A 622 12.54 35.95 16.98
CA ARG A 622 13.64 36.93 17.02
C ARG A 622 14.87 36.40 16.29
N LYS A 623 15.26 35.13 16.50
CA LYS A 623 16.41 34.52 15.79
C LYS A 623 16.17 34.34 14.30
N LEU A 624 14.92 34.15 13.87
CA LEU A 624 14.55 34.09 12.45
C LEU A 624 14.60 35.46 11.77
N SER A 625 14.29 36.54 12.47
CA SER A 625 14.19 37.88 11.89
C SER A 625 15.43 38.77 12.04
N ARG A 626 16.39 38.37 12.88
CA ARG A 626 17.58 39.14 13.25
C ARG A 626 18.71 39.05 12.23
#